data_AF-A0A842SDG6-F1
#
_entry.id   AF-A0A842SDG6-F1
#
_cell.length_a   1.000
_cell.length_b   1.000
_cell.length_c   1.000
_cell.angle_alpha   90.00
_cell.angle_beta   90.00
_cell.angle_gamma   90.00
#
_symmetry.space_group_name_H-M   'P 1'
#
loop_
_entity.id
_entity.type
_entity.pdbx_description
1 polymer ?
#
loop_
_entity_poly.entity_id
_entity_poly.type
_entity_poly.pdbx_seq_one_letter_code
_entity_poly.pdbx_strand_id
1 'polypeptide(L)'
;MNIQRKYYSQENELICISEFNESSNVIIRFTDPELIKLKKNSSNYETYFLNKAIQPLRETNDNLKLKYEFFEGDEYINQINILNLSSIEDYNSITTHLMKFLSKEKESIITSKIERRFYSPDNELLTIINYLDFNRVLIIFVNPENLEVKKNIPAFKNIITDKTFHTLQNEFPDLKLNYNFHEDTEIIDSLEVFNVASIDGYNLICENIMNFLSEIE
;
A
#
# COMPACT_ATOMS: atom_id res chain seq x y z
N MET A 1 6.93 -20.13 11.48
CA MET A 1 6.88 -19.23 10.32
C MET A 1 5.66 -18.33 10.45
N ASN A 2 5.86 -17.02 10.57
CA ASN A 2 4.77 -16.05 10.50
C ASN A 2 4.67 -15.54 9.06
N ILE A 3 3.46 -15.58 8.49
CA ILE A 3 3.19 -15.07 7.14
C ILE A 3 2.33 -13.84 7.29
N GLN A 4 2.84 -12.71 6.84
CA GLN A 4 2.12 -11.44 6.89
C GLN A 4 1.75 -10.97 5.49
N ARG A 5 0.52 -10.48 5.32
CA ARG A 5 0.05 -9.76 4.13
C ARG A 5 -0.40 -8.37 4.55
N LYS A 6 0.05 -7.36 3.81
CA LYS A 6 -0.33 -5.96 4.01
C LYS A 6 -1.21 -5.54 2.85
N TYR A 7 -2.23 -4.76 3.16
CA TYR A 7 -3.19 -4.23 2.21
C TYR A 7 -3.15 -2.72 2.30
N TYR A 8 -2.94 -2.06 1.16
CA TYR A 8 -2.89 -0.61 1.07
C TYR A 8 -4.08 -0.09 0.26
N SER A 9 -4.53 1.13 0.55
CA SER A 9 -5.49 1.85 -0.28
C SER A 9 -4.86 2.25 -1.62
N GLN A 10 -5.66 2.82 -2.52
CA GLN A 10 -5.10 3.49 -3.71
C GLN A 10 -4.09 4.54 -3.32
N GLU A 11 -4.34 5.33 -2.28
CA GLU A 11 -3.44 6.38 -1.82
C GLU A 11 -2.20 5.87 -1.05
N ASN A 12 -1.87 4.58 -1.17
CA ASN A 12 -0.73 3.93 -0.49
C ASN A 12 -0.81 3.98 1.04
N GLU A 13 -1.98 4.26 1.61
CA GLU A 13 -2.20 4.17 3.04
C GLU A 13 -2.30 2.71 3.42
N LEU A 14 -1.53 2.26 4.42
CA LEU A 14 -1.72 0.92 4.96
C LEU A 14 -3.08 0.90 5.64
N ILE A 15 -3.99 0.02 5.20
CA ILE A 15 -5.35 -0.08 5.75
C ILE A 15 -5.56 -1.35 6.58
N CYS A 16 -4.82 -2.40 6.27
CA CYS A 16 -5.02 -3.69 6.90
C CYS A 16 -3.75 -4.54 6.87
N ILE A 17 -3.51 -5.26 7.95
CA ILE A 17 -2.47 -6.27 8.07
C ILE A 17 -3.14 -7.58 8.46
N SER A 18 -2.89 -8.64 7.70
CA SER A 18 -3.29 -10.00 8.02
C SER A 18 -2.06 -10.83 8.33
N GLU A 19 -2.05 -11.51 9.47
CA GLU A 19 -0.90 -12.27 9.96
C GLU A 19 -1.33 -13.69 10.34
N PHE A 20 -0.77 -14.68 9.67
CA PHE A 20 -0.88 -16.10 10.02
C PHE A 20 0.31 -16.49 10.88
N ASN A 21 0.05 -17.02 12.07
CA ASN A 21 1.09 -17.43 13.00
C ASN A 21 1.18 -18.95 13.15
N GLU A 22 2.22 -19.40 13.86
CA GLU A 22 2.53 -20.82 14.07
C GLU A 22 1.44 -21.61 14.80
N SER A 23 0.52 -20.94 15.49
CA SER A 23 -0.60 -21.57 16.19
C SER A 23 -1.82 -21.77 15.29
N SER A 24 -1.66 -21.70 13.97
CA SER A 24 -2.75 -21.72 12.99
C SER A 24 -3.83 -20.68 13.26
N ASN A 25 -3.43 -19.52 13.76
CA ASN A 25 -4.33 -18.39 14.00
C ASN A 25 -4.03 -17.29 13.01
N VAL A 26 -5.08 -16.57 12.62
CA VAL A 26 -4.99 -15.37 11.79
C VAL A 26 -5.42 -14.17 12.61
N ILE A 27 -4.59 -13.14 12.60
CA ILE A 27 -4.90 -11.84 13.18
C ILE A 27 -5.03 -10.86 12.02
N ILE A 28 -6.21 -10.27 11.87
CA ILE A 28 -6.47 -9.20 10.89
C ILE A 28 -6.61 -7.90 11.69
N ARG A 29 -5.69 -6.97 11.47
CA ARG A 29 -5.65 -5.65 12.10
C ARG A 29 -5.97 -4.59 11.09
N PHE A 30 -6.95 -3.74 11.41
CA PHE A 30 -7.27 -2.54 10.63
C PHE A 30 -6.48 -1.38 11.24
N THR A 31 -5.60 -0.79 10.43
CA THR A 31 -4.68 0.26 10.91
C THR A 31 -5.37 1.60 11.13
N ASP A 32 -6.48 1.83 10.41
CA ASP A 32 -7.38 2.95 10.63
C ASP A 32 -8.84 2.46 10.59
N PRO A 33 -9.40 2.05 11.75
CA PRO A 33 -10.79 1.59 11.84
C PRO A 33 -11.81 2.68 11.47
N GLU A 34 -11.50 3.96 11.67
CA GLU A 34 -12.37 5.09 11.35
C GLU A 34 -12.42 5.36 9.84
N LEU A 35 -11.34 5.07 9.12
CA LEU A 35 -11.29 5.14 7.66
C LEU A 35 -12.14 4.04 7.02
N ILE A 36 -12.09 2.82 7.56
CA ILE A 36 -12.81 1.65 7.00
C ILE A 36 -14.26 1.61 7.49
N LYS A 37 -14.53 2.11 8.69
CA LYS A 37 -15.87 2.13 9.34
C LYS A 37 -16.51 0.74 9.39
N LEU A 38 -15.68 -0.29 9.54
CA LEU A 38 -16.14 -1.67 9.49
C LEU A 38 -16.94 -2.01 10.75
N LYS A 39 -18.23 -2.29 10.59
CA LYS A 39 -19.10 -2.80 11.65
C LYS A 39 -19.42 -4.26 11.44
N LYS A 40 -19.68 -4.98 12.54
CA LYS A 40 -20.02 -6.42 12.48
C LYS A 40 -21.28 -6.73 11.66
N ASN A 41 -22.19 -5.77 11.58
CA ASN A 41 -23.46 -5.84 10.83
C ASN A 41 -23.38 -5.18 9.44
N SER A 42 -22.19 -4.82 8.95
CA SER A 42 -22.04 -4.33 7.57
C SER A 42 -22.42 -5.43 6.57
N SER A 43 -23.28 -5.08 5.61
CA SER A 43 -23.77 -6.02 4.58
C SER A 43 -22.64 -6.57 3.72
N ASN A 44 -21.66 -5.74 3.38
CA ASN A 44 -20.48 -6.15 2.62
C ASN A 44 -19.58 -7.09 3.44
N TYR A 45 -19.39 -6.79 4.73
CA TYR A 45 -18.63 -7.65 5.62
C TYR A 45 -19.26 -9.03 5.73
N GLU A 46 -20.57 -9.09 5.95
CA GLU A 46 -21.32 -10.34 5.98
C GLU A 46 -21.22 -11.10 4.65
N THR A 47 -21.50 -10.42 3.55
CA THR A 47 -21.57 -11.03 2.21
C THR A 47 -20.22 -11.54 1.73
N TYR A 48 -19.15 -10.75 1.86
CA TYR A 48 -17.87 -11.04 1.23
C TYR A 48 -16.84 -11.66 2.17
N PHE A 49 -16.94 -11.41 3.48
CA PHE A 49 -16.02 -11.97 4.45
C PHE A 49 -16.66 -13.13 5.21
N LEU A 50 -17.76 -12.91 5.94
CA LEU A 50 -18.35 -13.99 6.75
C LEU A 50 -18.86 -15.15 5.89
N ASN A 51 -19.66 -14.88 4.86
CA ASN A 51 -20.32 -15.93 4.09
C ASN A 51 -19.39 -16.60 3.06
N LYS A 52 -18.37 -15.88 2.57
CA LYS A 52 -17.48 -16.40 1.52
C LYS A 52 -16.11 -16.86 2.05
N ALA A 53 -15.59 -16.21 3.09
CA ALA A 53 -14.29 -16.58 3.66
C ALA A 53 -14.46 -17.53 4.86
N ILE A 54 -15.39 -17.24 5.77
CA ILE A 54 -15.46 -17.89 7.08
C ILE A 54 -16.41 -19.08 7.10
N GLN A 55 -17.61 -18.94 6.55
CA GLN A 55 -18.63 -19.99 6.56
C GLN A 55 -18.14 -21.30 5.93
N PRO A 56 -17.49 -21.32 4.75
CA PRO A 56 -16.99 -22.56 4.15
C PRO A 56 -15.94 -23.26 5.02
N LEU A 57 -15.16 -22.49 5.79
CA LEU A 57 -14.18 -23.04 6.72
C LEU A 57 -14.85 -23.64 7.96
N ARG A 58 -15.94 -23.04 8.44
CA ARG A 58 -16.73 -23.59 9.54
C ARG A 58 -17.42 -24.89 9.18
N GLU A 59 -17.87 -25.04 7.94
CA GLU A 59 -18.52 -26.27 7.45
C GLU A 59 -17.56 -27.48 7.47
N THR A 60 -16.25 -27.24 7.45
CA THR A 60 -15.22 -28.29 7.49
C THR A 60 -14.43 -28.33 8.81
N ASN A 61 -14.62 -27.33 9.68
CA ASN A 61 -13.94 -27.21 10.97
C ASN A 61 -14.82 -26.49 12.00
N ASP A 62 -15.52 -27.29 12.81
CA ASP A 62 -16.39 -26.81 13.90
C ASP A 62 -15.64 -26.08 15.02
N ASN A 63 -14.30 -26.25 15.11
CA ASN A 63 -13.48 -25.61 16.14
C ASN A 63 -13.02 -24.19 15.76
N LEU A 64 -13.33 -23.73 14.54
CA LEU A 64 -12.98 -22.40 14.04
C LEU A 64 -13.70 -21.31 14.85
N LYS A 65 -12.94 -20.45 15.52
CA LYS A 65 -13.49 -19.37 16.37
C LYS A 65 -13.13 -18.00 15.83
N LEU A 66 -14.08 -17.07 15.88
CA LEU A 66 -13.85 -15.66 15.57
C LEU A 66 -14.00 -14.83 16.84
N LYS A 67 -12.98 -14.03 17.16
CA LYS A 67 -13.04 -13.00 18.20
C LYS A 67 -12.81 -11.63 17.59
N TYR A 68 -13.45 -10.63 18.14
CA TYR A 68 -13.37 -9.25 17.67
C TYR A 68 -12.84 -8.37 18.79
N GLU A 69 -12.02 -7.40 18.42
CA GLU A 69 -11.68 -6.26 19.27
C GLU A 69 -12.16 -5.01 18.53
N PHE A 70 -12.87 -4.16 19.27
CA PHE A 70 -13.46 -2.93 18.75
C PHE A 70 -12.56 -1.74 19.09
N PHE A 71 -12.63 -0.72 18.24
CA PHE A 71 -11.98 0.57 18.48
C PHE A 71 -12.59 1.25 19.71
N GLU A 72 -11.78 1.89 20.53
CA GLU A 72 -12.22 2.40 21.84
C GLU A 72 -13.38 3.40 21.71
N GLY A 73 -14.51 3.08 22.32
CA GLY A 73 -15.69 3.96 22.33
C GLY A 73 -16.55 3.91 21.06
N ASP A 74 -16.23 3.05 20.08
CA ASP A 74 -16.98 2.91 18.83
C ASP A 74 -17.40 1.43 18.55
N GLU A 75 -18.30 1.24 17.59
CA GLU A 75 -18.73 -0.07 17.07
C GLU A 75 -17.85 -0.58 15.91
N TYR A 76 -16.82 0.18 15.54
CA TYR A 76 -15.88 -0.21 14.50
C TYR A 76 -14.94 -1.32 14.95
N ILE A 77 -14.76 -2.31 14.09
CA ILE A 77 -13.85 -3.43 14.31
C ILE A 77 -12.42 -2.93 14.10
N ASN A 78 -11.60 -3.04 15.14
CA ASN A 78 -10.17 -2.77 15.09
C ASN A 78 -9.39 -4.04 14.70
N GLN A 79 -9.78 -5.19 15.24
CA GLN A 79 -9.09 -6.46 15.00
C GLN A 79 -10.06 -7.65 14.94
N ILE A 80 -9.78 -8.59 14.05
CA ILE A 80 -10.45 -9.89 13.94
C ILE A 80 -9.41 -10.98 14.18
N ASN A 81 -9.64 -11.80 15.19
CA ASN A 81 -8.85 -12.99 15.50
C ASN A 81 -9.62 -14.23 15.03
N ILE A 82 -9.07 -14.94 14.05
CA ILE A 82 -9.59 -16.23 13.57
C ILE A 82 -8.68 -17.32 14.15
N LEU A 83 -9.25 -18.17 14.99
CA LEU A 83 -8.51 -19.16 15.74
C LEU A 83 -8.79 -20.57 15.25
N ASN A 84 -7.79 -21.44 15.37
CA ASN A 84 -7.86 -22.87 15.04
C ASN A 84 -8.11 -23.15 13.55
N LEU A 85 -7.39 -22.49 12.63
CA LEU A 85 -7.43 -22.87 11.22
C LEU A 85 -6.86 -24.28 11.03
N SER A 86 -7.35 -24.98 10.01
CA SER A 86 -6.92 -26.34 9.70
C SER A 86 -5.59 -26.33 8.95
N SER A 87 -5.36 -25.33 8.11
CA SER A 87 -4.15 -25.23 7.31
C SER A 87 -3.81 -23.82 6.82
N ILE A 88 -2.67 -23.72 6.14
CA ILE A 88 -2.24 -22.50 5.43
C ILE A 88 -3.11 -22.19 4.20
N GLU A 89 -3.74 -23.21 3.59
CA GLU A 89 -4.70 -23.03 2.50
C GLU A 89 -5.94 -22.26 2.97
N ASP A 90 -6.40 -22.50 4.20
CA ASP A 90 -7.50 -21.72 4.80
C ASP A 90 -7.11 -20.24 4.91
N TYR A 91 -5.87 -19.95 5.32
CA TYR A 91 -5.34 -18.59 5.36
C TYR A 91 -5.29 -17.95 3.97
N ASN A 92 -4.87 -18.70 2.94
CA ASN A 92 -4.90 -18.22 1.56
C ASN A 92 -6.33 -17.91 1.07
N SER A 93 -7.31 -18.73 1.47
CA SER A 93 -8.72 -18.46 1.20
C SER A 93 -9.22 -17.19 1.91
N ILE A 94 -8.91 -17.03 3.20
CA ILE A 94 -9.27 -15.85 3.99
C ILE A 94 -8.74 -14.58 3.35
N THR A 95 -7.45 -14.56 3.03
CA THR A 95 -6.77 -13.38 2.49
C THR A 95 -7.24 -13.00 1.09
N THR A 96 -7.64 -13.99 0.26
CA THR A 96 -8.27 -13.75 -1.04
C THR A 96 -9.63 -13.07 -0.89
N HIS A 97 -10.45 -13.52 0.06
CA HIS A 97 -11.76 -12.93 0.31
C HIS A 97 -11.67 -11.60 1.07
N LEU A 98 -10.69 -11.45 1.96
CA LEU A 98 -10.35 -10.19 2.62
C LEU A 98 -10.02 -9.11 1.59
N MET A 99 -9.19 -9.44 0.59
CA MET A 99 -8.89 -8.53 -0.52
C MET A 99 -10.15 -8.09 -1.25
N LYS A 100 -11.01 -9.04 -1.66
CA LYS A 100 -12.28 -8.74 -2.35
C LYS A 100 -13.21 -7.86 -1.52
N PHE A 101 -13.34 -8.16 -0.23
CA PHE A 101 -14.12 -7.37 0.72
C PHE A 101 -13.57 -5.95 0.81
N LEU A 102 -12.26 -5.80 1.04
CA LEU A 102 -11.61 -4.50 1.15
C LEU A 102 -11.76 -3.69 -0.16
N SER A 103 -11.74 -4.33 -1.33
CA SER A 103 -12.03 -3.67 -2.62
C SER A 103 -13.49 -3.28 -2.84
N LYS A 104 -14.41 -3.71 -1.97
CA LYS A 104 -15.80 -3.24 -1.96
C LYS A 104 -16.01 -2.07 -0.99
N GLU A 105 -15.23 -2.04 0.09
CA GLU A 105 -15.22 -0.91 1.03
C GLU A 105 -14.38 0.27 0.53
N LYS A 106 -13.34 -0.01 -0.27
CA LYS A 106 -12.42 0.98 -0.83
C LYS A 106 -12.23 0.75 -2.33
N GLU A 107 -12.12 1.85 -3.09
CA GLU A 107 -12.16 1.85 -4.56
C GLU A 107 -11.11 0.95 -5.22
N SER A 108 -9.94 0.74 -4.60
CA SER A 108 -9.13 -0.45 -4.84
C SER A 108 -8.12 -0.74 -3.73
N ILE A 109 -7.60 -1.97 -3.74
CA ILE A 109 -6.68 -2.49 -2.73
C ILE A 109 -5.39 -2.98 -3.37
N ILE A 110 -4.27 -2.53 -2.83
CA ILE A 110 -2.93 -2.87 -3.24
C ILE A 110 -2.37 -3.92 -2.28
N THR A 111 -1.80 -4.99 -2.81
CA THR A 111 -1.29 -6.12 -1.99
C THR A 111 0.20 -6.37 -2.16
N SER A 112 0.78 -5.84 -3.24
CA SER A 112 2.21 -5.94 -3.52
C SER A 112 2.84 -4.56 -3.46
N LYS A 113 3.81 -4.41 -2.56
CA LYS A 113 4.57 -3.17 -2.37
C LYS A 113 6.06 -3.47 -2.27
N ILE A 114 6.86 -2.82 -3.11
CA ILE A 114 8.31 -2.71 -2.92
C ILE A 114 8.59 -1.27 -2.49
N GLU A 115 9.28 -1.10 -1.37
CA GLU A 115 9.64 0.22 -0.83
C GLU A 115 11.16 0.40 -0.86
N ARG A 116 11.62 1.57 -1.30
CA ARG A 116 13.00 2.05 -1.14
C ARG A 116 13.00 3.38 -0.42
N ARG A 117 13.99 3.56 0.45
CA ARG A 117 14.19 4.78 1.23
C ARG A 117 15.57 5.34 0.90
N PHE A 118 15.63 6.63 0.63
CA PHE A 118 16.86 7.35 0.37
C PHE A 118 17.14 8.31 1.51
N TYR A 119 18.39 8.30 1.97
CA TYR A 119 18.85 9.08 3.10
C TYR A 119 20.01 9.99 2.67
N SER A 120 20.15 11.12 3.34
CA SER A 120 21.29 12.02 3.21
C SER A 120 22.57 11.39 3.75
N PRO A 121 23.75 11.98 3.50
CA PRO A 121 25.00 11.57 4.14
C PRO A 121 24.94 11.60 5.68
N ASP A 122 24.12 12.48 6.25
CA ASP A 122 23.89 12.61 7.69
C ASP A 122 22.78 11.67 8.22
N ASN A 123 22.33 10.73 7.39
CA ASN A 123 21.34 9.71 7.71
C ASN A 123 19.92 10.27 7.99
N GLU A 124 19.60 11.43 7.42
CA GLU A 124 18.24 11.98 7.41
C GLU A 124 17.44 11.38 6.25
N LEU A 125 16.18 11.01 6.48
CA LEU A 125 15.33 10.43 5.43
C LEU A 125 14.86 11.53 4.47
N LEU A 126 15.19 11.38 3.18
CA LEU A 126 14.88 12.38 2.15
C LEU A 126 13.68 11.98 1.30
N THR A 127 13.57 10.70 0.96
CA THR A 127 12.55 10.24 0.01
C THR A 127 12.19 8.78 0.24
N ILE A 128 10.91 8.47 0.04
CA ILE A 128 10.38 7.11 0.02
C ILE A 128 9.80 6.85 -1.38
N ILE A 129 10.25 5.79 -2.04
CA ILE A 129 9.71 5.35 -3.33
C ILE A 129 9.01 4.01 -3.16
N ASN A 130 7.76 3.94 -3.59
CA ASN A 130 6.91 2.76 -3.47
C ASN A 130 6.48 2.27 -4.85
N TYR A 131 6.77 1.00 -5.18
CA TYR A 131 6.22 0.32 -6.34
C TYR A 131 5.01 -0.52 -5.92
N LEU A 132 3.84 -0.13 -6.39
CA LEU A 132 2.54 -0.60 -5.95
C LEU A 132 1.89 -1.42 -7.07
N ASP A 133 1.51 -2.66 -6.72
CA ASP A 133 0.89 -3.66 -7.61
C ASP A 133 1.63 -3.86 -8.95
N PHE A 134 2.92 -3.56 -8.97
CA PHE A 134 3.75 -3.59 -10.18
C PHE A 134 3.20 -2.74 -11.33
N ASN A 135 2.57 -1.60 -11.01
CA ASN A 135 1.99 -0.70 -11.99
C ASN A 135 2.12 0.80 -11.64
N ARG A 136 2.10 1.16 -10.35
CA ARG A 136 2.20 2.56 -9.89
C ARG A 136 3.47 2.75 -9.08
N VAL A 137 4.21 3.82 -9.36
CA VAL A 137 5.33 4.26 -8.54
C VAL A 137 4.96 5.58 -7.86
N LEU A 138 4.91 5.57 -6.53
CA LEU A 138 4.69 6.77 -5.71
C LEU A 138 6.01 7.18 -5.07
N ILE A 139 6.45 8.39 -5.38
CA ILE A 139 7.67 9.01 -4.84
C ILE A 139 7.24 10.10 -3.87
N ILE A 140 7.64 10.01 -2.61
CA ILE A 140 7.29 10.96 -1.55
C ILE A 140 8.56 11.65 -1.09
N PHE A 141 8.63 12.97 -1.22
CA PHE A 141 9.71 13.78 -0.67
C PHE A 141 9.42 14.09 0.80
N VAL A 142 10.37 13.76 1.67
CA VAL A 142 10.25 14.00 3.11
C VAL A 142 10.77 15.40 3.41
N ASN A 143 10.03 16.16 4.22
CA ASN A 143 10.31 17.58 4.49
C ASN A 143 10.49 18.38 3.18
N PRO A 144 9.47 18.43 2.32
CA PRO A 144 9.57 19.00 0.97
C PRO A 144 9.98 20.48 0.98
N GLU A 145 9.69 21.22 2.05
CA GLU A 145 10.17 22.59 2.26
C GLU A 145 11.71 22.68 2.31
N ASN A 146 12.40 21.68 2.87
CA ASN A 146 13.86 21.67 2.95
C ASN A 146 14.50 21.31 1.60
N LEU A 147 13.88 20.40 0.85
CA LEU A 147 14.38 19.94 -0.44
C LEU A 147 14.06 20.91 -1.59
N GLU A 148 13.03 21.75 -1.41
CA GLU A 148 12.52 22.72 -2.39
C GLU A 148 12.36 22.16 -3.82
N VAL A 149 11.94 20.89 -3.93
CA VAL A 149 11.77 20.23 -5.24
C VAL A 149 10.67 20.93 -6.03
N LYS A 150 11.02 21.60 -7.13
CA LYS A 150 10.10 22.34 -8.00
C LYS A 150 10.26 21.89 -9.46
N LYS A 151 9.22 21.98 -10.27
CA LYS A 151 9.25 21.55 -11.69
C LYS A 151 10.23 22.35 -12.55
N ASN A 152 10.52 23.58 -12.16
CA ASN A 152 11.31 24.53 -12.94
C ASN A 152 12.82 24.44 -12.68
N ILE A 153 13.28 23.66 -11.68
CA ILE A 153 14.71 23.52 -11.44
C ILE A 153 15.36 22.69 -12.56
N PRO A 154 16.54 23.08 -13.06
CA PRO A 154 17.18 22.40 -14.19
C PRO A 154 17.42 20.90 -13.96
N ALA A 155 17.86 20.52 -12.75
CA ALA A 155 18.10 19.13 -12.37
C ALA A 155 16.83 18.27 -12.48
N PHE A 156 15.69 18.79 -12.01
CA PHE A 156 14.41 18.08 -12.09
C PHE A 156 13.99 17.83 -13.54
N LYS A 157 14.07 18.85 -14.38
CA LYS A 157 13.72 18.72 -15.80
C LYS A 157 14.63 17.69 -16.49
N ASN A 158 15.93 17.84 -16.33
CA ASN A 158 16.92 16.95 -16.96
C ASN A 158 16.77 15.50 -16.48
N ILE A 159 16.66 15.27 -15.17
CA ILE A 159 16.71 13.92 -14.61
C ILE A 159 15.33 13.29 -14.54
N ILE A 160 14.35 13.95 -13.93
CA ILE A 160 13.03 13.38 -13.68
C ILE A 160 12.18 13.39 -14.95
N THR A 161 12.16 14.50 -15.68
CA THR A 161 11.34 14.59 -16.90
C THR A 161 12.02 13.90 -18.08
N ASP A 162 13.22 14.35 -18.43
CA ASP A 162 13.86 13.92 -19.68
C ASP A 162 14.50 12.52 -19.57
N LYS A 163 15.38 12.30 -18.58
CA LYS A 163 16.08 11.01 -18.45
C LYS A 163 15.21 9.88 -17.90
N THR A 164 14.20 10.19 -17.08
CA THR A 164 13.33 9.17 -16.47
C THR A 164 12.04 9.01 -17.25
N PHE A 165 11.17 10.03 -17.21
CA PHE A 165 9.81 9.88 -17.71
C PHE A 165 9.78 9.69 -19.23
N HIS A 166 10.45 10.54 -20.02
CA HIS A 166 10.47 10.38 -21.48
C HIS A 166 11.15 9.07 -21.92
N THR A 167 12.20 8.63 -21.22
CA THR A 167 12.83 7.32 -21.48
C THR A 167 11.82 6.19 -21.30
N LEU A 168 11.11 6.17 -20.17
CA LEU A 168 10.11 5.15 -19.87
C LEU A 168 8.89 5.23 -20.78
N GLN A 169 8.51 6.43 -21.23
CA GLN A 169 7.37 6.60 -22.11
C GLN A 169 7.60 5.98 -23.50
N ASN A 170 8.85 5.81 -23.93
CA ASN A 170 9.16 5.06 -25.15
C ASN A 170 8.86 3.55 -25.00
N GLU A 171 9.00 3.00 -23.79
CA GLU A 171 8.72 1.60 -23.47
C GLU A 171 7.25 1.40 -23.07
N PHE A 172 6.67 2.36 -22.37
CA PHE A 172 5.31 2.37 -21.86
C PHE A 172 4.59 3.64 -22.37
N PRO A 173 4.00 3.62 -23.58
CA PRO A 173 3.37 4.81 -24.18
C PRO A 173 2.25 5.42 -23.32
N ASP A 174 1.57 4.61 -22.53
CA ASP A 174 0.47 5.01 -21.63
C ASP A 174 0.95 5.49 -20.25
N LEU A 175 2.27 5.68 -20.05
CA LEU A 175 2.83 6.20 -18.81
C LEU A 175 2.22 7.57 -18.48
N LYS A 176 1.84 7.77 -17.21
CA LYS A 176 1.31 9.06 -16.73
C LYS A 176 2.08 9.52 -15.51
N LEU A 177 2.39 10.82 -15.46
CA LEU A 177 3.05 11.45 -14.32
C LEU A 177 2.13 12.52 -13.73
N ASN A 178 1.75 12.33 -12.48
CA ASN A 178 1.00 13.30 -11.69
C ASN A 178 1.92 13.93 -10.65
N TYR A 179 1.61 15.19 -10.31
CA TYR A 179 2.34 16.00 -9.34
C TYR A 179 1.36 16.38 -8.22
N ASN A 180 1.77 16.15 -6.99
CA ASN A 180 1.08 16.64 -5.80
C ASN A 180 1.93 17.75 -5.19
N PHE A 181 1.37 18.95 -5.10
CA PHE A 181 2.08 20.13 -4.61
C PHE A 181 1.83 20.36 -3.13
N HIS A 182 2.83 20.91 -2.47
CA HIS A 182 2.78 21.31 -1.07
C HIS A 182 1.90 22.54 -0.91
N GLU A 183 0.71 22.34 -0.34
CA GLU A 183 -0.30 23.38 -0.14
C GLU A 183 -0.52 24.20 -1.44
N ASP A 184 -0.47 25.53 -1.35
CA ASP A 184 -0.60 26.44 -2.49
C ASP A 184 0.78 26.90 -3.05
N THR A 185 1.82 26.09 -2.89
CA THR A 185 3.19 26.40 -3.35
C THR A 185 3.57 25.65 -4.65
N GLU A 186 4.72 26.00 -5.24
CA GLU A 186 5.30 25.24 -6.37
C GLU A 186 6.14 24.03 -5.92
N ILE A 187 6.31 23.85 -4.61
CA ILE A 187 7.08 22.74 -4.03
C ILE A 187 6.29 21.44 -4.21
N ILE A 188 6.97 20.36 -4.59
CA ILE A 188 6.36 19.05 -4.83
C ILE A 188 6.47 18.21 -3.55
N ASP A 189 5.32 17.77 -3.03
CA ASP A 189 5.25 16.78 -1.94
C ASP A 189 5.52 15.38 -2.48
N SER A 190 4.88 15.04 -3.60
CA SER A 190 5.01 13.71 -4.20
C SER A 190 4.77 13.70 -5.70
N LEU A 191 5.31 12.66 -6.33
CA LEU A 191 5.10 12.32 -7.72
C LEU A 191 4.47 10.95 -7.81
N GLU A 192 3.55 10.79 -8.77
CA GLU A 192 2.95 9.51 -9.08
C GLU A 192 3.14 9.16 -10.53
N VAL A 193 3.81 8.04 -10.77
CA VAL A 193 3.99 7.47 -12.10
C VAL A 193 3.09 6.26 -12.25
N PHE A 194 2.10 6.33 -13.12
CA PHE A 194 1.21 5.22 -13.43
C PHE A 194 1.67 4.47 -14.67
N ASN A 195 1.29 3.20 -14.75
CA ASN A 195 1.58 2.28 -15.85
C ASN A 195 3.07 1.96 -16.02
N VAL A 196 3.81 1.96 -14.91
CA VAL A 196 5.16 1.39 -14.84
C VAL A 196 4.99 -0.12 -14.75
N ALA A 197 5.01 -0.82 -15.88
CA ALA A 197 4.66 -2.25 -15.95
C ALA A 197 5.89 -3.19 -15.85
N SER A 198 7.04 -2.70 -15.38
CA SER A 198 8.25 -3.51 -15.22
C SER A 198 9.06 -3.12 -13.98
N ILE A 199 9.74 -4.11 -13.39
CA ILE A 199 10.68 -3.87 -12.29
C ILE A 199 11.87 -3.03 -12.73
N ASP A 200 12.28 -3.15 -13.99
CA ASP A 200 13.37 -2.37 -14.57
C ASP A 200 12.99 -0.90 -14.68
N GLY A 201 11.74 -0.61 -15.06
CA GLY A 201 11.21 0.76 -15.06
C GLY A 201 11.18 1.37 -13.66
N TYR A 202 10.75 0.60 -12.66
CA TYR A 202 10.84 1.02 -11.26
C TYR A 202 12.30 1.25 -10.81
N ASN A 203 13.23 0.38 -11.20
CA ASN A 203 14.65 0.53 -10.88
C ASN A 203 15.25 1.80 -11.49
N LEU A 204 14.93 2.10 -12.75
CA LEU A 204 15.36 3.33 -13.42
C LEU A 204 14.84 4.57 -12.70
N ILE A 205 13.58 4.57 -12.27
CA ILE A 205 13.01 5.68 -11.47
C ILE A 205 13.81 5.84 -10.18
N CYS A 206 14.11 4.76 -9.48
CA CYS A 206 14.88 4.83 -8.23
C CYS A 206 16.29 5.39 -8.43
N GLU A 207 17.00 4.92 -9.45
CA GLU A 207 18.34 5.39 -9.78
C GLU A 207 18.35 6.88 -10.10
N ASN A 208 17.41 7.33 -10.94
CA ASN A 208 17.34 8.72 -11.33
C ASN A 208 16.85 9.63 -10.19
N ILE A 209 15.97 9.17 -9.31
CA ILE A 209 15.63 9.93 -8.09
C ILE A 209 16.86 10.08 -7.19
N MET A 210 17.65 9.02 -7.00
CA MET A 210 18.89 9.11 -6.22
C MET A 210 19.88 10.11 -6.84
N ASN A 211 20.06 10.06 -8.17
CA ASN A 211 20.90 11.01 -8.90
C ASN A 211 20.39 12.44 -8.75
N PHE A 212 19.07 12.64 -8.83
CA PHE A 212 18.45 13.94 -8.64
C PHE A 212 18.68 14.50 -7.23
N LEU A 213 18.45 13.69 -6.19
CA LEU A 213 18.70 14.09 -4.79
C LEU A 213 20.16 14.52 -4.59
N SER A 214 21.10 13.82 -5.21
CA SER A 214 22.53 14.14 -5.14
C SER A 214 22.92 15.44 -5.86
N GLU A 215 22.06 15.98 -6.73
CA GLU A 215 22.29 17.28 -7.41
C GLU A 215 21.68 18.47 -6.65
N ILE A 216 20.78 18.21 -5.69
CA ILE A 216 20.05 19.27 -4.97
C ILE A 216 20.38 19.36 -3.48
N GLU A 217 21.00 18.31 -2.89
CA GLU A 217 21.71 18.39 -1.61
C GLU A 217 23.10 19.02 -1.76
#